data_AF-A0A1I2BD90-F1
#
_entry.id   AF-A0A1I2BD90-F1
#
_cell.length_a   1.000
_cell.length_b   1.000
_cell.length_c   1.000
_cell.angle_alpha   90.00
_cell.angle_beta   90.00
_cell.angle_gamma   90.00
#
_symmetry.space_group_name_H-M   'P 1'
#
loop_
_entity.id
_entity.type
_entity.pdbx_description
1 polymer ?
#
loop_
_entity_poly.entity_id
_entity_poly.type
_entity_poly.pdbx_seq_one_letter_code
_entity_poly.pdbx_strand_id
1 'polypeptide(L)'
;MTSTPPFPELLALIEGRSAAFREAVAAAPDLSVTVPGCPDWSITDLVAHLGAVHRFWAATVAAGDESGPPSADRLGDRTPHGDLLEWSATSTGLLLAALRDAGPDAPCWAWWGDSDAPLTSSAVARHQVQEAAVHAYDAQESIGRAEPLPAAVAVDGVSEFLQVGLGSLGAWPHRPARVAFQAIEGPSWTLDLSPSGAKADPPASGEPVTRIQATASDLVLALYRRIPLADVRVDGDRPVAEQLTEWSKSG
;
A
#
# COMPACT_ATOMS: atom_id res chain seq x y z
N MET A 1 15.93 9.93 -2.44
CA MET A 1 14.54 10.37 -2.26
C MET A 1 13.85 10.44 -3.60
N THR A 2 12.96 9.51 -3.87
CA THR A 2 12.01 9.58 -4.97
C THR A 2 10.98 10.66 -4.65
N SER A 3 10.62 11.47 -5.65
CA SER A 3 9.56 12.47 -5.47
C SER A 3 8.21 11.77 -5.46
N THR A 4 7.44 11.95 -4.39
CA THR A 4 6.02 11.57 -4.39
C THR A 4 5.29 12.30 -5.53
N PRO A 5 4.36 11.64 -6.26
CA PRO A 5 3.56 12.28 -7.27
C PRO A 5 2.77 13.48 -6.70
N PRO A 6 2.54 14.55 -7.48
CA PRO A 6 1.70 15.67 -7.07
C PRO A 6 0.27 15.23 -6.72
N PHE A 7 -0.39 15.94 -5.81
CA PHE A 7 -1.73 15.57 -5.33
C PHE A 7 -2.77 15.32 -6.45
N PRO A 8 -2.92 16.15 -7.50
CA PRO A 8 -3.84 15.84 -8.59
C PRO A 8 -3.52 14.53 -9.33
N GLU A 9 -2.24 14.17 -9.42
CA GLU A 9 -1.78 12.91 -10.01
C GLU A 9 -2.13 11.72 -9.11
N LEU A 10 -1.98 11.86 -7.78
CA LEU A 10 -2.41 10.82 -6.83
C LEU A 10 -3.90 10.48 -6.99
N LEU A 11 -4.75 11.50 -7.14
CA LEU A 11 -6.19 11.32 -7.37
C LEU A 11 -6.47 10.57 -8.68
N ALA A 12 -5.76 10.92 -9.76
CA ALA A 12 -5.89 10.23 -11.04
C ALA A 12 -5.38 8.78 -10.96
N LEU A 13 -4.33 8.52 -10.19
CA LEU A 13 -3.79 7.18 -9.96
C LEU A 13 -4.77 6.31 -9.15
N ILE A 14 -5.40 6.84 -8.10
CA ILE A 14 -6.47 6.14 -7.36
C ILE A 14 -7.60 5.75 -8.32
N GLU A 15 -8.08 6.70 -9.14
CA GLU A 15 -9.15 6.46 -10.10
C GLU A 15 -8.76 5.38 -11.12
N GLY A 16 -7.59 5.52 -11.75
CA GLY A 16 -7.09 4.59 -12.76
C GLY A 16 -6.83 3.18 -12.22
N ARG A 17 -6.22 3.05 -11.04
CA ARG A 17 -5.99 1.73 -10.43
C ARG A 17 -7.27 1.07 -9.95
N SER A 18 -8.21 1.85 -9.40
CA SER A 18 -9.54 1.34 -9.05
C SER A 18 -10.34 0.90 -10.28
N ALA A 19 -10.16 1.57 -11.43
CA ALA A 19 -10.76 1.15 -12.69
C ALA A 19 -10.16 -0.17 -13.19
N ALA A 20 -8.83 -0.30 -13.21
CA ALA A 20 -8.15 -1.54 -13.58
C ALA A 20 -8.56 -2.73 -12.67
N PHE A 21 -8.74 -2.47 -11.37
CA PHE A 21 -9.31 -3.43 -10.42
C PHE A 21 -10.69 -3.91 -10.87
N ARG A 22 -11.63 -2.99 -11.12
CA ARG A 22 -13.00 -3.33 -11.54
C ARG A 22 -13.04 -4.00 -12.91
N GLU A 23 -12.16 -3.65 -13.84
CA GLU A 23 -12.03 -4.31 -15.13
C GLU A 23 -11.64 -5.78 -14.98
N ALA A 24 -10.67 -6.09 -14.11
CA ALA A 24 -10.29 -7.47 -13.80
C ALA A 24 -11.44 -8.24 -13.14
N VAL A 25 -12.14 -7.62 -12.19
CA VAL A 25 -13.32 -8.22 -11.54
C VAL A 25 -14.44 -8.50 -12.55
N ALA A 26 -14.73 -7.57 -13.47
CA ALA A 26 -15.74 -7.74 -14.51
C ALA A 26 -15.37 -8.84 -15.53
N ALA A 27 -14.07 -9.09 -15.71
CA ALA A 27 -13.56 -10.16 -16.56
C ALA A 27 -13.53 -11.53 -15.86
N ALA A 28 -13.78 -11.59 -14.55
CA ALA A 28 -13.78 -12.84 -13.80
C ALA A 28 -14.97 -13.73 -14.23
N PRO A 29 -14.75 -15.03 -14.46
CA PRO A 29 -15.83 -15.95 -14.82
C PRO A 29 -16.78 -16.23 -13.64
N ASP A 30 -16.28 -16.09 -12.41
CA ASP A 30 -17.00 -16.28 -11.16
C ASP A 30 -16.37 -15.39 -10.08
N LEU A 31 -17.20 -14.74 -9.25
CA LEU A 31 -16.76 -13.90 -8.14
C LEU A 31 -16.42 -14.70 -6.87
N SER A 32 -16.66 -16.01 -6.86
CA SER A 32 -16.27 -16.92 -5.78
C SER A 32 -14.80 -17.39 -5.87
N VAL A 33 -14.11 -17.05 -6.98
CA VAL A 33 -12.70 -17.41 -7.19
C VAL A 33 -11.83 -16.87 -6.05
N THR A 34 -10.97 -17.74 -5.52
CA THR A 34 -10.02 -17.40 -4.46
C THR A 34 -8.95 -16.42 -4.95
N VAL A 35 -8.60 -15.46 -4.10
CA VAL A 35 -7.54 -14.48 -4.36
C VAL A 35 -6.19 -15.03 -3.88
N PRO A 36 -5.19 -15.27 -4.74
CA PRO A 36 -3.95 -15.91 -4.30
C PRO A 36 -3.16 -15.10 -3.26
N GLY A 37 -3.10 -13.77 -3.41
CA GLY A 37 -2.50 -12.87 -2.41
C GLY A 37 -3.26 -12.80 -1.07
N CYS A 38 -4.54 -13.20 -1.04
CA CYS A 38 -5.39 -13.24 0.15
C CYS A 38 -6.18 -14.56 0.19
N PRO A 39 -5.55 -15.71 0.55
CA PRO A 39 -6.12 -17.05 0.30
C PRO A 39 -7.47 -17.35 0.97
N ASP A 40 -7.84 -16.59 2.00
CA ASP A 40 -9.12 -16.72 2.70
C ASP A 40 -10.25 -15.92 2.02
N TRP A 41 -9.95 -15.16 0.96
CA TRP A 41 -10.87 -14.25 0.30
C TRP A 41 -11.27 -14.75 -1.09
N SER A 42 -12.53 -14.53 -1.43
CA SER A 42 -13.02 -14.55 -2.80
C SER A 42 -12.84 -13.18 -3.47
N ILE A 43 -13.03 -13.11 -4.80
CA ILE A 43 -13.11 -11.82 -5.51
C ILE A 43 -14.23 -10.94 -4.92
N THR A 44 -15.34 -11.51 -4.47
CA THR A 44 -16.42 -10.77 -3.78
C THR A 44 -15.89 -10.07 -2.52
N ASP A 45 -15.12 -10.80 -1.70
CA ASP A 45 -14.53 -10.27 -0.47
C ASP A 45 -13.50 -9.17 -0.78
N LEU A 46 -12.71 -9.36 -1.84
CA LEU A 46 -11.74 -8.36 -2.31
C LEU A 46 -12.43 -7.04 -2.74
N VAL A 47 -13.55 -7.11 -3.47
CA VAL A 47 -14.32 -5.92 -3.85
C VAL A 47 -14.95 -5.26 -2.63
N ALA A 48 -15.51 -6.05 -1.72
CA ALA A 48 -16.08 -5.56 -0.47
C ALA A 48 -15.02 -4.84 0.37
N HIS A 49 -13.83 -5.42 0.48
CA HIS A 49 -12.70 -4.87 1.22
C HIS A 49 -12.27 -3.51 0.66
N LEU A 50 -11.90 -3.43 -0.63
CA LEU A 50 -11.40 -2.18 -1.21
C LEU A 50 -12.45 -1.06 -1.17
N GLY A 51 -13.72 -1.37 -1.41
CA GLY A 51 -14.79 -0.39 -1.27
C GLY A 51 -15.00 0.08 0.17
N ALA A 52 -14.91 -0.82 1.15
CA ALA A 52 -15.01 -0.47 2.57
C ALA A 52 -13.84 0.40 3.03
N VAL A 53 -12.62 0.13 2.53
CA VAL A 53 -11.42 0.95 2.74
C VAL A 53 -11.62 2.35 2.17
N HIS A 54 -12.07 2.48 0.91
CA HIS A 54 -12.32 3.80 0.32
C HIS A 54 -13.38 4.59 1.08
N ARG A 55 -14.46 3.96 1.56
CA ARG A 55 -15.48 4.62 2.38
C ARG A 55 -14.94 5.05 3.74
N PHE A 56 -14.11 4.22 4.38
CA PHE A 56 -13.45 4.56 5.64
C PHE A 56 -12.56 5.81 5.48
N TRP A 57 -11.72 5.83 4.44
CA TRP A 57 -10.85 6.97 4.19
C TRP A 57 -11.59 8.21 3.72
N ALA A 58 -12.69 8.07 2.96
CA ALA A 58 -13.56 9.19 2.63
C ALA A 58 -14.11 9.88 3.89
N ALA A 59 -14.60 9.11 4.85
CA ALA A 59 -15.10 9.64 6.12
C ALA A 59 -13.98 10.23 6.99
N THR A 60 -12.79 9.62 6.98
CA THR A 60 -11.61 10.09 7.74
C THR A 60 -11.11 11.43 7.18
N VAL A 61 -10.98 11.56 5.87
CA VAL A 61 -10.59 12.81 5.20
C VAL A 61 -11.64 13.90 5.42
N ALA A 62 -12.92 13.57 5.25
CA ALA A 62 -14.01 14.52 5.48
C ALA A 62 -14.11 14.99 6.95
N ALA A 63 -13.59 14.21 7.91
CA ALA A 63 -13.55 14.62 9.30
C ALA A 63 -12.56 15.76 9.55
N GLY A 64 -11.48 15.86 8.76
CA GLY A 64 -10.48 16.94 8.84
C GLY A 64 -9.75 17.02 10.18
N ASP A 65 -9.63 15.90 10.88
CA ASP A 65 -9.06 15.80 12.23
C ASP A 65 -7.97 14.73 12.25
N GLU A 66 -6.81 15.06 12.83
CA GLU A 66 -5.67 14.16 12.98
C GLU A 66 -5.63 13.44 14.34
N SER A 67 -6.48 13.83 15.30
CA SER A 67 -6.43 13.35 16.68
C SER A 67 -6.96 11.93 16.88
N GLY A 68 -7.76 11.41 15.94
CA GLY A 68 -8.34 10.08 16.04
C GLY A 68 -9.13 9.66 14.81
N PRO A 69 -9.44 8.35 14.68
CA PRO A 69 -10.26 7.86 13.59
C PRO A 69 -11.67 8.44 13.65
N PRO A 70 -12.40 8.49 12.53
CA PRO A 70 -13.80 8.94 12.53
C PRO A 70 -14.65 8.06 13.46
N SER A 71 -15.61 8.70 14.12
CA SER A 71 -16.57 8.01 14.97
C SER A 71 -17.47 7.07 14.15
N ALA A 72 -18.03 6.04 14.81
CA ALA A 72 -18.83 5.01 14.13
C ALA A 72 -20.05 5.59 13.39
N ASP A 73 -20.65 6.66 13.91
CA ASP A 73 -21.76 7.39 13.29
C ASP A 73 -21.33 8.11 11.99
N ARG A 74 -20.07 8.56 11.89
CA ARG A 74 -19.54 9.19 10.68
C ARG A 74 -19.13 8.19 9.60
N LEU A 75 -18.71 6.98 9.99
CA LEU A 75 -18.30 5.94 9.06
C LEU A 75 -19.43 5.42 8.16
N GLY A 76 -20.67 5.44 8.67
CA GLY A 76 -21.84 4.94 7.94
C GLY A 76 -21.75 3.45 7.58
N ASP A 77 -22.57 3.01 6.62
CA ASP A 77 -22.53 1.64 6.10
C ASP A 77 -21.40 1.47 5.06
N ARG A 78 -20.60 0.43 5.28
CA ARG A 78 -19.47 0.03 4.44
C ARG A 78 -19.65 -1.37 3.86
N THR A 79 -20.84 -1.94 4.00
CA THR A 79 -21.20 -3.24 3.45
C THR A 79 -21.70 -3.06 2.01
N PRO A 80 -21.29 -3.92 1.07
CA PRO A 80 -21.86 -3.92 -0.27
C PRO A 80 -23.37 -4.12 -0.27
N HIS A 81 -24.05 -3.40 -1.15
CA HIS A 81 -25.48 -3.54 -1.43
C HIS A 81 -25.75 -3.22 -2.90
N GLY A 82 -26.77 -3.86 -3.49
CA GLY A 82 -27.07 -3.69 -4.91
C GLY A 82 -26.01 -4.34 -5.81
N ASP A 83 -25.70 -3.68 -6.93
CA ASP A 83 -24.65 -4.13 -7.84
C ASP A 83 -23.25 -3.87 -7.23
N LEU A 84 -22.43 -4.92 -7.20
CA LEU A 84 -21.15 -4.91 -6.50
C LEU A 84 -20.12 -3.98 -7.17
N LEU A 85 -20.11 -3.91 -8.50
CA LEU A 85 -19.19 -3.06 -9.26
C LEU A 85 -19.61 -1.59 -9.20
N GLU A 86 -20.92 -1.31 -9.25
CA GLU A 86 -21.48 0.02 -9.03
C GLU A 86 -21.19 0.52 -7.61
N TRP A 87 -21.36 -0.35 -6.61
CA TRP A 87 -21.02 -0.03 -5.22
C TRP A 87 -19.52 0.26 -5.05
N SER A 88 -18.65 -0.52 -5.71
CA SER A 88 -17.20 -0.27 -5.73
C SER A 88 -16.86 1.07 -6.38
N ALA A 89 -17.43 1.37 -7.56
CA ALA A 89 -17.22 2.64 -8.27
C ALA A 89 -17.68 3.84 -7.43
N THR A 90 -18.86 3.73 -6.80
CA THR A 90 -19.37 4.73 -5.85
C THR A 90 -18.42 4.94 -4.69
N SER A 91 -17.86 3.87 -4.12
CA SER A 91 -16.92 3.94 -3.00
C SER A 91 -15.63 4.68 -3.38
N THR A 92 -15.04 4.40 -4.54
CA THR A 92 -13.92 5.19 -5.09
C THR A 92 -14.31 6.65 -5.29
N GLY A 93 -15.51 6.92 -5.82
CA GLY A 93 -16.02 8.27 -6.05
C GLY A 93 -16.13 9.10 -4.76
N LEU A 94 -16.60 8.48 -3.67
CA LEU A 94 -16.68 9.12 -2.35
C LEU A 94 -15.31 9.51 -1.81
N LEU A 95 -14.31 8.63 -1.91
CA LEU A 95 -12.93 8.94 -1.51
C LEU A 95 -12.36 10.10 -2.31
N LEU A 96 -12.48 10.05 -3.64
CA LEU A 96 -11.97 11.11 -4.51
C LEU A 96 -12.66 12.45 -4.28
N ALA A 97 -13.97 12.45 -4.00
CA ALA A 97 -14.70 13.67 -3.65
C ALA A 97 -14.20 14.28 -2.33
N ALA A 98 -14.04 13.47 -1.28
CA ALA A 98 -13.52 13.91 0.01
C ALA A 98 -12.11 14.49 -0.09
N LEU A 99 -11.21 13.80 -0.82
CA LEU A 99 -9.84 14.27 -1.06
C LEU A 99 -9.80 15.61 -1.81
N ARG A 100 -10.63 15.78 -2.83
CA ARG A 100 -10.71 17.03 -3.59
C ARG A 100 -11.23 18.19 -2.73
N ASP A 101 -12.25 17.94 -1.92
CA ASP A 101 -12.87 18.96 -1.08
C ASP A 101 -11.93 19.41 0.06
N ALA A 102 -11.22 18.46 0.67
CA ALA A 102 -10.24 18.76 1.73
C ALA A 102 -8.98 19.47 1.20
N GLY A 103 -8.49 19.08 0.01
CA GLY A 103 -7.20 19.53 -0.50
C GLY A 103 -6.01 18.80 0.14
N PRO A 104 -4.78 19.03 -0.35
CA PRO A 104 -3.60 18.22 0.01
C PRO A 104 -3.11 18.42 1.45
N ASP A 105 -3.21 19.66 1.96
CA ASP A 105 -2.62 20.07 3.25
C ASP A 105 -3.59 19.89 4.43
N ALA A 106 -4.82 19.42 4.17
CA ALA A 106 -5.80 19.19 5.22
C ALA A 106 -5.28 18.15 6.23
N PRO A 107 -5.35 18.43 7.55
CA PRO A 107 -5.06 17.45 8.58
C PRO A 107 -5.95 16.22 8.44
N CYS A 108 -5.38 15.04 8.60
CA CYS A 108 -6.11 13.79 8.46
C CYS A 108 -5.49 12.71 9.34
N TRP A 109 -6.29 12.13 10.23
CA TRP A 109 -5.85 11.01 11.06
C TRP A 109 -5.45 9.84 10.18
N ALA A 110 -4.41 9.13 10.60
CA ALA A 110 -4.03 7.87 10.00
C ALA A 110 -3.46 6.91 11.03
N TRP A 111 -3.52 5.63 10.73
CA TRP A 111 -2.99 4.57 11.60
C TRP A 111 -1.46 4.58 11.71
N TRP A 112 -0.77 5.31 10.83
CA TRP A 112 0.70 5.43 10.79
C TRP A 112 1.28 6.60 11.59
N GLY A 113 0.60 7.02 12.67
CA GLY A 113 1.04 8.16 13.49
C GLY A 113 2.40 8.00 14.17
N ASP A 114 2.88 6.77 14.35
CA ASP A 114 4.20 6.47 14.91
C ASP A 114 5.32 6.47 13.85
N SER A 115 4.97 6.57 12.56
CA SER A 115 5.93 6.67 11.45
C SER A 115 6.35 8.11 11.16
N ASP A 116 7.30 8.29 10.26
CA ASP A 116 7.66 9.62 9.74
C ASP A 116 6.73 10.13 8.61
N ALA A 117 5.68 9.38 8.27
CA ALA A 117 4.73 9.81 7.24
C ALA A 117 3.82 10.93 7.76
N PRO A 118 3.49 11.95 6.93
CA PRO A 118 2.58 13.01 7.35
C PRO A 118 1.17 12.50 7.68
N LEU A 119 0.48 13.21 8.58
CA LEU A 119 -0.94 13.03 8.90
C LEU A 119 -1.80 14.02 8.10
N THR A 120 -1.75 13.90 6.77
CA THR A 120 -2.46 14.80 5.85
C THR A 120 -3.28 14.04 4.82
N SER A 121 -4.27 14.72 4.25
CA SER A 121 -5.07 14.23 3.11
C SER A 121 -4.18 13.76 1.94
N SER A 122 -3.07 14.43 1.65
CA SER A 122 -2.13 13.96 0.62
C SER A 122 -1.41 12.66 0.99
N ALA A 123 -1.09 12.43 2.26
CA ALA A 123 -0.49 11.16 2.70
C ALA A 123 -1.50 10.01 2.60
N VAL A 124 -2.77 10.27 2.95
CA VAL A 124 -3.87 9.32 2.74
C VAL A 124 -4.06 9.03 1.25
N ALA A 125 -4.09 10.04 0.39
CA ALA A 125 -4.19 9.84 -1.06
C ALA A 125 -3.05 8.96 -1.59
N ARG A 126 -1.82 9.21 -1.14
CA ARG A 126 -0.65 8.40 -1.51
C ARG A 126 -0.81 6.95 -1.07
N HIS A 127 -1.23 6.71 0.16
CA HIS A 127 -1.49 5.37 0.67
C HIS A 127 -2.60 4.65 -0.13
N GLN A 128 -3.66 5.37 -0.51
CA GLN A 128 -4.77 4.81 -1.30
C GLN A 128 -4.41 4.50 -2.76
N VAL A 129 -3.38 5.16 -3.33
CA VAL A 129 -2.80 4.71 -4.60
C VAL A 129 -2.23 3.31 -4.46
N GLN A 130 -1.49 3.03 -3.38
CA GLN A 130 -0.83 1.75 -3.18
C GLN A 130 -1.84 0.62 -2.92
N GLU A 131 -2.85 0.89 -2.08
CA GLU A 131 -3.96 -0.06 -1.85
C GLU A 131 -4.68 -0.42 -3.14
N ALA A 132 -5.11 0.58 -3.93
CA ALA A 132 -5.79 0.32 -5.19
C ALA A 132 -4.88 -0.40 -6.21
N ALA A 133 -3.57 -0.12 -6.20
CA ALA A 133 -2.63 -0.74 -7.12
C ALA A 133 -2.38 -2.22 -6.82
N VAL A 134 -2.11 -2.55 -5.55
CA VAL A 134 -1.88 -3.94 -5.12
C VAL A 134 -3.14 -4.77 -5.26
N HIS A 135 -4.32 -4.25 -4.89
CA HIS A 135 -5.56 -5.00 -5.06
C HIS A 135 -6.01 -5.12 -6.51
N ALA A 136 -5.65 -4.17 -7.38
CA ALA A 136 -5.80 -4.37 -8.82
C ALA A 136 -4.92 -5.52 -9.34
N TYR A 137 -3.68 -5.66 -8.84
CA TYR A 137 -2.86 -6.83 -9.11
C TYR A 137 -3.51 -8.11 -8.59
N ASP A 138 -4.00 -8.12 -7.34
CA ASP A 138 -4.66 -9.30 -6.74
C ASP A 138 -5.88 -9.76 -7.58
N ALA A 139 -6.69 -8.83 -8.08
CA ALA A 139 -7.82 -9.14 -8.95
C ALA A 139 -7.39 -9.71 -10.31
N GLN A 140 -6.34 -9.15 -10.92
CA GLN A 140 -5.78 -9.64 -12.17
C GLN A 140 -5.14 -11.02 -12.02
N GLU A 141 -4.44 -11.26 -10.91
CA GLU A 141 -3.83 -12.54 -10.56
C GLU A 141 -4.87 -13.64 -10.39
N SER A 142 -5.99 -13.33 -9.73
CA SER A 142 -7.12 -14.25 -9.53
C SER A 142 -7.70 -14.79 -10.84
N ILE A 143 -7.54 -14.05 -11.95
CA ILE A 143 -7.99 -14.46 -13.29
C ILE A 143 -6.84 -14.88 -14.22
N GLY A 144 -5.61 -15.00 -13.71
CA GLY A 144 -4.43 -15.42 -14.45
C GLY A 144 -3.92 -14.39 -15.47
N ARG A 145 -4.14 -13.10 -15.21
CA ARG A 145 -3.78 -11.97 -16.11
C ARG A 145 -3.07 -10.83 -15.38
N ALA A 146 -2.35 -11.14 -14.31
CA ALA A 146 -1.56 -10.15 -13.57
C ALA A 146 -0.57 -9.43 -14.49
N GLU A 147 -0.56 -8.10 -14.40
CA GLU A 147 0.43 -7.25 -15.04
C GLU A 147 1.30 -6.58 -13.96
N PRO A 148 2.57 -6.24 -14.27
CA PRO A 148 3.39 -5.44 -13.37
C PRO A 148 2.71 -4.13 -12.98
N LEU A 149 2.94 -3.69 -11.74
CA LEU A 149 2.52 -2.37 -11.27
C LEU A 149 3.12 -1.28 -12.17
N PRO A 150 2.38 -0.22 -12.52
CA PRO A 150 2.92 0.89 -13.29
C PRO A 150 4.18 1.46 -12.63
N ALA A 151 5.24 1.69 -13.41
CA ALA A 151 6.57 1.99 -12.86
C ALA A 151 6.59 3.17 -11.87
N ALA A 152 5.86 4.26 -12.15
CA ALA A 152 5.78 5.41 -11.25
C ALA A 152 5.08 5.07 -9.92
N VAL A 153 4.01 4.26 -9.96
CA VAL A 153 3.31 3.76 -8.78
C VAL A 153 4.22 2.85 -7.98
N ALA A 154 4.93 1.93 -8.64
CA ALA A 154 5.80 0.98 -7.99
C ALA A 154 7.02 1.65 -7.31
N VAL A 155 7.63 2.63 -7.97
CA VAL A 155 8.74 3.41 -7.41
C VAL A 155 8.30 4.19 -6.17
N ASP A 156 7.13 4.84 -6.20
CA ASP A 156 6.59 5.49 -5.01
C ASP A 156 6.17 4.48 -3.93
N GLY A 157 5.61 3.34 -4.33
CA GLY A 157 5.14 2.28 -3.45
C GLY A 157 6.23 1.62 -2.62
N VAL A 158 7.45 1.48 -3.16
CA VAL A 158 8.59 1.03 -2.32
C VAL A 158 8.86 2.05 -1.23
N SER A 159 8.97 3.34 -1.57
CA SER A 159 9.18 4.39 -0.56
C SER A 159 8.05 4.47 0.47
N GLU A 160 6.81 4.42 0.01
CA GLU A 160 5.64 4.50 0.87
C GLU A 160 5.60 3.32 1.83
N PHE A 161 5.81 2.09 1.36
CA PHE A 161 5.76 0.92 2.22
C PHE A 161 6.88 0.90 3.27
N LEU A 162 8.08 1.36 2.91
CA LEU A 162 9.18 1.50 3.87
C LEU A 162 8.89 2.54 4.94
N GLN A 163 8.22 3.64 4.58
CA GLN A 163 7.91 4.75 5.48
C GLN A 163 6.66 4.48 6.33
N VAL A 164 5.57 4.05 5.71
CA VAL A 164 4.25 3.83 6.31
C VAL A 164 4.14 2.41 6.84
N GLY A 165 4.30 1.40 5.99
CA GLY A 165 4.16 -0.01 6.39
C GLY A 165 5.15 -0.42 7.47
N LEU A 166 6.45 -0.44 7.12
CA LEU A 166 7.50 -0.84 8.06
C LEU A 166 7.77 0.21 9.14
N GLY A 167 7.64 1.50 8.81
CA GLY A 167 7.88 2.58 9.76
C GLY A 167 6.81 2.71 10.84
N SER A 168 5.61 2.15 10.64
CA SER A 168 4.58 2.06 11.68
C SER A 168 4.68 0.80 12.54
N LEU A 169 5.61 -0.10 12.23
CA LEU A 169 5.89 -1.24 13.09
C LEU A 169 6.68 -0.78 14.31
N GLY A 170 6.50 -1.50 15.42
CA GLY A 170 7.19 -1.22 16.68
C GLY A 170 8.68 -1.58 16.66
N ALA A 171 9.22 -2.02 17.79
CA ALA A 171 10.64 -2.39 17.87
C ALA A 171 11.00 -3.53 16.92
N TRP A 172 12.14 -3.40 16.20
CA TRP A 172 12.76 -4.51 15.48
C TRP A 172 13.32 -5.52 16.49
N PRO A 173 12.87 -6.80 16.47
CA PRO A 173 13.21 -7.77 17.51
C PRO A 173 14.54 -8.50 17.28
N HIS A 174 15.28 -8.17 16.21
CA HIS A 174 16.55 -8.81 15.88
C HIS A 174 17.73 -7.83 16.00
N ARG A 175 18.93 -8.29 15.64
CA ARG A 175 20.11 -7.42 15.64
C ARG A 175 19.88 -6.21 14.72
N PRO A 176 20.35 -5.00 15.07
CA PRO A 176 20.28 -3.85 14.18
C PRO A 176 20.89 -4.17 12.81
N ALA A 177 20.24 -3.71 11.75
CA ALA A 177 20.65 -3.99 10.38
C ALA A 177 20.27 -2.86 9.44
N ARG A 178 21.09 -2.67 8.40
CA ARG A 178 20.78 -1.79 7.27
C ARG A 178 20.48 -2.64 6.05
N VAL A 179 19.33 -2.42 5.44
CA VAL A 179 18.87 -3.14 4.23
C VAL A 179 18.77 -2.15 3.08
N ALA A 180 19.28 -2.52 1.90
CA ALA A 180 19.07 -1.78 0.68
C ALA A 180 18.03 -2.46 -0.21
N PHE A 181 17.09 -1.69 -0.73
CA PHE A 181 16.18 -2.08 -1.80
C PHE A 181 16.65 -1.44 -3.09
N GLN A 182 16.81 -2.20 -4.16
CA GLN A 182 17.35 -1.72 -5.43
C GLN A 182 16.47 -2.15 -6.60
N ALA A 183 15.85 -1.18 -7.26
CA ALA A 183 15.20 -1.44 -8.55
C ALA A 183 16.27 -1.71 -9.63
N ILE A 184 16.08 -2.73 -10.48
CA ILE A 184 17.02 -3.11 -11.55
C ILE A 184 17.27 -1.94 -12.53
N GLU A 185 16.24 -1.13 -12.81
CA GLU A 185 16.30 0.03 -13.71
C GLU A 185 15.68 1.26 -13.03
N GLY A 186 16.15 1.58 -11.82
CA GLY A 186 15.54 2.66 -11.06
C GLY A 186 16.29 3.05 -9.80
N PRO A 187 15.61 3.73 -8.88
CA PRO A 187 16.20 4.22 -7.65
C PRO A 187 16.53 3.08 -6.68
N SER A 188 17.25 3.48 -5.64
CA SER A 188 17.56 2.65 -4.48
C SER A 188 17.05 3.31 -3.22
N TRP A 189 16.65 2.48 -2.26
CA TRP A 189 16.21 2.90 -0.94
C TRP A 189 17.01 2.18 0.13
N THR A 190 17.10 2.80 1.29
CA THR A 190 17.73 2.20 2.46
C THR A 190 16.78 2.17 3.63
N LEU A 191 16.85 1.13 4.44
CA LEU A 191 16.08 0.97 5.66
C LEU A 191 17.04 0.64 6.81
N ASP A 192 17.06 1.47 7.85
CA ASP A 192 17.72 1.13 9.11
C ASP A 192 16.72 0.48 10.06
N LEU A 193 17.07 -0.70 10.57
CA LEU A 193 16.29 -1.48 11.53
C LEU A 193 17.01 -1.45 12.88
N SER A 194 16.29 -1.11 13.94
CA SER A 194 16.85 -1.01 15.29
C SER A 194 15.79 -1.23 16.37
N PRO A 195 16.16 -1.33 17.66
CA PRO A 195 15.18 -1.41 18.75
C PRO A 195 14.18 -0.26 18.81
N SER A 196 14.43 0.87 18.11
CA SER A 196 13.45 1.97 17.98
C SER A 196 12.51 1.85 16.77
N GLY A 197 12.57 0.74 16.03
CA GLY A 197 11.78 0.50 14.82
C GLY A 197 12.57 0.69 13.53
N ALA A 198 11.84 0.93 12.44
CA ALA A 198 12.40 1.10 11.10
C ALA A 198 12.46 2.58 10.70
N LYS A 199 13.56 2.99 10.07
CA LYS A 199 13.74 4.33 9.50
C LYS A 199 14.05 4.21 8.01
N ALA A 200 13.20 4.78 7.17
CA ALA A 200 13.41 4.83 5.73
C ALA A 200 14.33 6.00 5.33
N ASP A 201 15.25 5.73 4.39
CA ASP A 201 16.25 6.66 3.86
C ASP A 201 16.97 7.53 4.91
N PRO A 202 17.51 6.93 6.00
CA PRO A 202 18.27 7.67 6.99
C PRO A 202 19.59 8.21 6.40
N PRO A 203 20.18 9.27 7.00
CA PRO A 203 21.52 9.71 6.64
C PRO A 203 22.54 8.55 6.63
N ALA A 204 23.57 8.66 5.79
CA ALA A 204 24.55 7.59 5.63
C ALA A 204 25.20 7.19 6.98
N SER A 205 24.94 5.96 7.44
CA SER A 205 25.41 5.40 8.72
C SER A 205 26.18 4.08 8.56
N GLY A 206 26.53 3.70 7.32
CA GLY A 206 27.26 2.47 6.99
C GLY A 206 26.75 1.80 5.72
N GLU A 207 27.44 0.74 5.29
CA GLU A 207 27.03 -0.10 4.16
C GLU A 207 25.88 -1.05 4.55
N PRO A 208 24.88 -1.27 3.68
CA PRO A 208 23.85 -2.28 3.89
C PRO A 208 24.45 -3.68 4.02
N VAL A 209 24.05 -4.42 5.05
CA VAL A 209 24.46 -5.83 5.24
C VAL A 209 23.70 -6.78 4.31
N THR A 210 22.56 -6.32 3.80
CA THR A 210 21.66 -7.06 2.93
C THR A 210 21.15 -6.15 1.83
N ARG A 211 21.06 -6.68 0.60
CA ARG A 211 20.51 -5.98 -0.56
C ARG A 211 19.45 -6.84 -1.24
N ILE A 212 18.23 -6.31 -1.38
CA ILE A 212 17.10 -6.93 -2.07
C ILE A 212 16.94 -6.21 -3.42
N GLN A 213 16.97 -6.97 -4.52
CA GLN A 213 16.95 -6.44 -5.89
C GLN A 213 15.88 -7.13 -6.73
N ALA A 214 15.06 -6.32 -7.39
CA ALA A 214 14.05 -6.78 -8.35
C ALA A 214 13.60 -5.59 -9.22
N THR A 215 12.59 -5.76 -10.08
CA THR A 215 11.91 -4.59 -10.66
C THR A 215 11.23 -3.80 -9.53
N ALA A 216 10.93 -2.50 -9.73
CA ALA A 216 10.21 -1.74 -8.71
C ALA A 216 8.85 -2.38 -8.37
N SER A 217 8.16 -2.94 -9.38
CA SER A 217 6.91 -3.68 -9.20
C SER A 217 7.11 -4.87 -8.27
N ASP A 218 8.10 -5.71 -8.56
CA ASP A 218 8.37 -6.92 -7.78
C ASP A 218 8.82 -6.59 -6.35
N LEU A 219 9.55 -5.48 -6.14
CA LEU A 219 9.89 -5.02 -4.80
C LEU A 219 8.63 -4.70 -3.98
N VAL A 220 7.68 -3.96 -4.56
CA VAL A 220 6.38 -3.68 -3.91
C VAL A 220 5.62 -4.97 -3.67
N LEU A 221 5.48 -5.84 -4.67
CA LEU A 221 4.75 -7.10 -4.54
C LEU A 221 5.41 -8.02 -3.49
N ALA A 222 6.73 -8.02 -3.36
CA ALA A 222 7.43 -8.79 -2.32
C ALA A 222 7.19 -8.22 -0.92
N LEU A 223 7.22 -6.88 -0.78
CA LEU A 223 6.91 -6.19 0.48
C LEU A 223 5.47 -6.46 0.93
N TYR A 224 4.53 -6.46 -0.02
CA TYR A 224 3.13 -6.83 0.19
C TYR A 224 2.89 -8.36 0.21
N ARG A 225 3.93 -9.18 0.09
CA ARG A 225 3.88 -10.66 0.14
C ARG A 225 3.05 -11.34 -0.96
N ARG A 226 2.89 -10.69 -2.12
CA ARG A 226 2.28 -11.28 -3.33
C ARG A 226 3.27 -12.12 -4.12
N ILE A 227 4.56 -11.82 -4.01
CA ILE A 227 5.63 -12.69 -4.51
C ILE A 227 6.55 -13.13 -3.36
N PRO A 228 7.04 -14.37 -3.35
CA PRO A 228 7.91 -14.87 -2.29
C PRO A 228 9.31 -14.24 -2.39
N LEU A 229 10.00 -14.12 -1.24
CA LEU A 229 11.38 -13.63 -1.18
C LEU A 229 12.36 -14.46 -2.04
N ALA A 230 12.01 -15.72 -2.35
CA ALA A 230 12.79 -16.58 -3.24
C ALA A 230 12.82 -16.09 -4.70
N ASP A 231 11.82 -15.30 -5.12
CA ASP A 231 11.68 -14.81 -6.49
C ASP A 231 12.35 -13.43 -6.68
N VAL A 232 12.92 -12.85 -5.62
CA VAL A 232 13.74 -11.64 -5.69
C VAL A 232 15.21 -11.95 -5.37
N ARG A 233 16.12 -11.19 -5.97
CA ARG A 233 17.56 -11.38 -5.71
C ARG A 233 17.91 -10.79 -4.34
N VAL A 234 18.50 -11.62 -3.48
CA VAL A 234 19.02 -11.19 -2.18
C VAL A 234 20.52 -11.46 -2.13
N ASP A 235 21.29 -10.38 -2.02
CA ASP A 235 22.74 -10.41 -1.82
C ASP A 235 23.08 -10.05 -0.36
N GLY A 236 24.16 -10.63 0.16
CA GLY A 236 24.61 -10.41 1.54
C GLY A 236 23.90 -11.30 2.56
N ASP A 237 23.52 -10.72 3.70
CA ASP A 237 22.96 -11.46 4.84
C ASP A 237 21.48 -11.82 4.61
N ARG A 238 21.25 -12.98 3.98
CA ARG A 238 19.90 -13.51 3.69
C ARG A 238 19.01 -13.65 4.95
N PRO A 239 19.51 -14.11 6.11
CA PRO A 239 18.70 -14.16 7.33
C PRO A 239 18.05 -12.83 7.72
N VAL A 240 18.66 -11.67 7.44
CA VAL A 240 18.03 -10.36 7.70
C VAL A 240 16.82 -10.13 6.79
N ALA A 241 16.89 -10.53 5.52
CA ALA A 241 15.76 -10.40 4.60
C ALA A 241 14.58 -11.29 5.02
N GLU A 242 14.86 -12.52 5.46
CA GLU A 242 13.84 -13.44 5.98
C GLU A 242 13.19 -12.90 7.27
N GLN A 243 14.00 -12.40 8.21
CA GLN A 243 13.51 -11.74 9.43
C GLN A 243 12.62 -10.55 9.10
N LEU A 244 12.98 -9.76 8.08
CA LEU A 244 12.19 -8.61 7.65
C LEU A 244 10.82 -9.02 7.12
N THR A 245 10.77 -10.07 6.29
CA THR A 245 9.52 -10.64 5.77
C THR A 245 8.62 -11.21 6.87
N GLU A 246 9.19 -11.86 7.90
CA GLU A 246 8.39 -12.36 9.03
C GLU A 246 7.89 -11.23 9.93
N TRP A 247 8.73 -10.25 10.21
CA TRP A 247 8.37 -9.10 11.04
C TRP A 247 7.22 -8.28 10.43
N SER A 248 7.22 -8.09 9.11
CA SER A 248 6.14 -7.38 8.41
C SER A 248 4.80 -8.10 8.38
N LYS A 249 4.71 -9.36 8.85
CA LYS A 249 3.42 -10.06 9.06
C LYS A 249 2.74 -9.68 10.38
N SER A 250 3.48 -9.05 11.29
CA SER A 250 3.05 -8.79 12.66
C SER A 250 2.31 -7.46 12.81
N GLY A 251 2.30 -6.63 11.77
CA GLY A 251 1.44 -5.44 11.63
C GLY A 251 0.35 -5.69 10.61
#